data_AF-A0A8T6U8K6-F1
#
_entry.id   AF-A0A8T6U8K6-F1
#
_cell.length_a   1.000
_cell.length_b   1.000
_cell.length_c   1.000
_cell.angle_alpha   90.00
_cell.angle_beta   90.00
_cell.angle_gamma   90.00
#
_symmetry.space_group_name_H-M   'P 1'
#
loop_
_entity.id
_entity.type
_entity.pdbx_description
1 polymer ?
#
loop_
_entity_poly.entity_id
_entity_poly.type
_entity_poly.pdbx_seq_one_letter_code
_entity_poly.pdbx_strand_id
1 'polypeptide(L)' 'VICVTADHSTPCKLKAHSDDPVPVLISGNKIQADEVKKFSEKECKKGELGILPRGTELMPKLITYLK' A
#
# COMPACT_ATOMS: atom_id res chain seq x y z
N VAL A 1 -8.46 5.93 10.86
CA VAL A 1 -7.81 5.15 9.77
C VAL A 1 -6.41 5.71 9.60
N ILE A 2 -5.40 4.85 9.54
CA ILE A 2 -4.01 5.19 9.28
C ILE A 2 -3.61 4.50 7.97
N CYS A 3 -2.91 5.21 7.10
CA CYS A 3 -2.34 4.66 5.88
C CYS A 3 -0.83 4.91 5.87
N VAL A 4 -0.05 3.88 5.53
CA VAL A 4 1.41 3.98 5.35
C VAL A 4 1.76 3.48 3.96
N THR A 5 2.45 4.31 3.19
CA THR A 5 2.98 3.98 1.87
C THR A 5 4.09 4.98 1.51
N ALA A 6 4.61 4.88 0.29
CA ALA A 6 5.50 5.86 -0.31
C ALA A 6 4.82 6.48 -1.54
N ASP A 7 5.33 7.61 -2.00
CA ASP A 7 4.93 8.24 -3.26
C ASP A 7 5.54 7.54 -4.48
N HIS A 8 6.74 6.95 -4.33
CA HIS A 8 7.40 6.17 -5.37
C HIS A 8 8.47 5.21 -4.83
N SER A 9 8.94 4.30 -5.68
CA SER A 9 10.09 3.43 -5.44
C SER A 9 11.39 4.13 -5.86
N THR A 10 12.48 3.93 -5.11
CA THR A 10 13.84 4.38 -5.49
C THR A 10 14.86 3.26 -5.26
N PRO A 11 14.94 2.27 -6.17
CA PRO A 11 15.81 1.12 -5.96
C PRO A 11 17.29 1.51 -5.94
N CYS A 12 18.05 1.02 -4.94
CA CYS A 12 19.49 1.32 -4.79
C CYS A 12 20.31 1.00 -6.05
N LYS A 13 19.94 -0.05 -6.79
CA LYS A 13 20.61 -0.46 -8.03
C LYS A 13 20.45 0.57 -9.16
N LEU A 14 19.30 1.24 -9.20
CA LEU A 14 18.96 2.23 -10.23
C LEU A 14 19.42 3.64 -9.85
N LYS A 15 19.48 3.95 -8.53
CA LYS A 15 19.75 5.32 -8.01
C LYS A 15 18.81 6.38 -8.61
N ALA A 16 17.63 5.96 -9.04
CA ALA A 16 16.62 6.75 -9.69
C ALA A 16 15.24 6.18 -9.32
N HIS A 17 14.19 6.96 -9.59
CA HIS A 17 12.83 6.48 -9.39
C HIS A 17 12.53 5.34 -10.37
N SER A 18 11.74 4.37 -9.93
CA SER A 18 11.20 3.32 -10.79
C SER A 18 9.67 3.28 -10.70
N ASP A 19 9.06 2.55 -11.63
CA ASP A 19 7.64 2.22 -11.67
C ASP A 19 7.29 0.96 -10.87
N ASP A 20 8.26 0.41 -10.12
CA ASP A 20 8.00 -0.68 -9.19
C ASP A 20 6.92 -0.25 -8.17
N PRO A 21 5.89 -1.09 -7.93
CA PRO A 21 4.84 -0.75 -6.99
C PRO A 21 5.37 -0.63 -5.57
N VAL A 22 4.82 0.32 -4.82
CA VAL A 22 5.17 0.57 -3.41
C VAL A 22 4.27 -0.22 -2.46
N PRO A 23 4.78 -0.68 -1.30
CA PRO A 23 3.96 -1.26 -0.26
C PRO A 23 2.88 -0.29 0.25
N VAL A 24 1.66 -0.78 0.46
CA VAL A 24 0.54 -0.02 1.06
C VAL A 24 0.00 -0.78 2.27
N LEU A 25 -0.12 -0.10 3.40
CA LEU A 25 -0.76 -0.58 4.61
C LEU A 25 -1.91 0.36 4.96
N ILE A 26 -3.10 -0.18 5.19
CA ILE A 26 -4.23 0.56 5.75
C ILE A 26 -4.66 -0.13 7.04
N SER A 27 -4.75 0.62 8.13
CA SER A 27 -5.11 0.11 9.46
C SER A 27 -6.16 0.99 10.13
N GLY A 28 -7.07 0.38 10.90
CA GLY A 28 -8.11 1.10 11.62
C GLY A 28 -9.12 0.16 12.27
N ASN A 29 -9.90 0.70 13.21
CA ASN A 29 -10.83 -0.08 14.05
C ASN A 29 -11.89 -0.87 13.25
N LYS A 30 -12.34 -0.35 12.09
CA LYS A 30 -13.37 -0.99 11.24
C LYS A 30 -12.79 -1.80 10.07
N ILE A 31 -11.48 -2.03 10.05
CA ILE A 31 -10.80 -2.73 8.95
C ILE A 31 -10.47 -4.14 9.40
N GLN A 32 -10.98 -5.13 8.67
CA GLN A 32 -10.58 -6.52 8.87
C GLN A 32 -9.17 -6.71 8.32
N ALA A 33 -8.28 -7.26 9.15
CA ALA A 33 -6.91 -7.58 8.74
C ALA A 33 -6.91 -8.81 7.84
N ASP A 34 -6.05 -8.80 6.81
CA ASP A 34 -5.75 -9.97 6.00
C ASP A 34 -4.70 -10.88 6.68
N GLU A 35 -4.24 -11.90 5.96
CA GLU A 35 -3.26 -12.86 6.48
C GLU A 35 -1.82 -12.29 6.56
N VAL A 36 -1.55 -11.11 5.97
CA VAL A 36 -0.21 -10.53 5.90
C VAL A 36 0.23 -10.04 7.29
N LYS A 37 1.42 -10.46 7.73
CA LYS A 37 1.97 -10.14 9.06
C LYS A 37 3.17 -9.20 9.07
N LYS A 38 3.71 -8.84 7.90
CA LYS A 38 4.91 -8.00 7.78
C LYS A 38 4.75 -6.99 6.65
N PHE A 39 5.30 -5.80 6.84
CA PHE A 39 5.29 -4.74 5.84
C PHE A 39 6.60 -4.77 5.04
N SER A 40 6.52 -5.30 3.81
CA SER A 40 7.61 -5.34 2.83
C SER A 40 7.04 -5.55 1.43
N GLU A 41 7.80 -5.25 0.38
CA GLU A 41 7.40 -5.43 -1.02
C GLU A 41 6.95 -6.86 -1.32
N LYS A 42 7.62 -7.85 -0.73
CA LYS A 42 7.29 -9.28 -0.93
C LYS A 42 5.98 -9.68 -0.24
N GLU A 43 5.76 -9.20 0.97
CA GLU A 43 4.61 -9.60 1.78
C GLU A 43 3.35 -8.84 1.36
N CYS A 44 3.45 -7.55 1.05
CA CYS A 44 2.31 -6.75 0.55
C CYS A 44 1.76 -7.24 -0.79
N LYS A 45 2.58 -7.90 -1.63
CA LYS A 45 2.10 -8.56 -2.87
C LYS A 45 1.06 -9.65 -2.62
N LYS A 46 0.98 -10.19 -1.41
CA LYS A 46 0.01 -11.22 -1.00
C LYS A 46 -1.24 -10.62 -0.34
N GLY A 47 -1.25 -9.31 -0.09
CA GLY A 47 -2.34 -8.65 0.62
C GLY A 47 -3.59 -8.49 -0.23
N GLU A 48 -4.73 -8.38 0.44
CA GLU A 48 -6.06 -8.34 -0.22
C GLU A 48 -6.32 -7.02 -0.98
N LEU A 49 -5.54 -5.97 -0.72
CA LEU A 49 -5.61 -4.73 -1.49
C LEU A 49 -5.22 -4.91 -2.97
N GLY A 50 -4.43 -5.94 -3.27
CA GLY A 50 -3.86 -6.15 -4.60
C GLY A 50 -2.95 -4.99 -5.03
N ILE A 51 -2.72 -4.88 -6.35
CA ILE A 51 -2.02 -3.75 -6.95
C ILE A 51 -3.06 -2.70 -7.34
N LEU A 52 -2.97 -1.51 -6.75
CA LEU A 52 -3.71 -0.35 -7.21
C LEU A 52 -3.05 0.17 -8.50
N PRO A 53 -3.74 0.22 -9.65
CA PRO A 53 -3.15 0.70 -10.90
C PRO A 53 -2.68 2.15 -10.83
N ARG A 54 -3.29 2.98 -9.98
CA ARG A 54 -2.95 4.40 -9.81
C ARG A 54 -2.98 4.81 -8.34
N GLY A 55 -1.98 5.60 -7.92
CA GLY A 55 -1.94 6.15 -6.56
C GLY A 55 -3.16 7.02 -6.20
N THR A 56 -3.82 7.63 -7.19
CA THR A 56 -5.04 8.42 -7.01
C THR A 56 -6.23 7.61 -6.48
N GLU A 57 -6.21 6.28 -6.60
CA GLU A 57 -7.25 5.40 -6.08
C GLU A 57 -7.19 5.24 -4.55
N LEU A 58 -6.06 5.60 -3.92
CA LEU A 58 -5.86 5.43 -2.49
C LEU A 58 -6.79 6.30 -1.65
N MET A 59 -6.88 7.60 -1.96
CA MET A 59 -7.70 8.54 -1.18
C MET A 59 -9.19 8.18 -1.18
N PRO A 60 -9.85 7.93 -2.34
CA PRO A 60 -11.22 7.44 -2.36
C PRO A 60 -11.43 6.19 -1.48
N LYS A 61 -10.49 5.24 -1.53
CA LYS A 61 -10.53 4.00 -0.72
C LYS A 61 -10.44 4.31 0.78
N LEU A 62 -9.55 5.20 1.20
CA LEU A 62 -9.43 5.61 2.60
C LEU A 62 -10.72 6.25 3.13
N ILE A 63 -11.40 7.08 2.33
CA ILE A 63 -12.68 7.68 2.70
C ILE A 63 -13.76 6.60 2.94
N THR A 64 -13.73 5.46 2.23
CA THR A 64 -14.69 4.37 2.48
C THR A 64 -14.58 3.76 3.87
N TYR A 65 -13.38 3.77 4.47
CA TYR A 65 -13.12 3.24 5.82
C TYR A 65 -13.39 4.25 6.95
N LEU A 66 -13.66 5.52 6.61
CA LEU A 66 -14.03 6.56 7.58
C LEU A 66 -15.53 6.62 7.86
N LYS A 67 -16.35 6.05 6.98
CA LYS A 67 -17.80 5.93 7.16
C LYS A 67 -18.11 4.80 8.16
#